data_AF-A0A662E357-F1
#
_entry.id   AF-A0A662E357-F1
#
_cell.length_a   1.000
_cell.length_b   1.000
_cell.length_c   1.000
_cell.angle_alpha   90.00
_cell.angle_beta   90.00
_cell.angle_gamma   90.00
#
_symmetry.space_group_name_H-M   'P 1'
#
loop_
_entity.id
_entity.type
_entity.pdbx_description
1 polymer ?
#
loop_
_entity_poly.entity_id
_entity_poly.type
_entity_poly.pdbx_seq_one_letter_code
_entity_poly.pdbx_strand_id
1 'polypeptide(L)'
;MKSREIILRPIFTEKTTLMQERENTICFEVDRRPNKIQVRNAVEDLFDVRVSGVRIVNRKGKPQLRYGRVVSHRKMVRKAYVKLAEGEKTPEFFEAI
;
A
#
# COMPACT_ATOMS: atom_id res chain seq x y z
N MET A 1 8.07 14.86 -6.69
CA MET A 1 8.37 13.46 -6.30
C MET A 1 7.85 12.58 -7.41
N LYS A 2 8.66 11.67 -7.95
CA LYS A 2 8.22 10.82 -9.09
C LYS A 2 7.28 9.72 -8.58
N SER A 3 6.31 9.29 -9.39
CA SER A 3 5.31 8.27 -9.00
C SER A 3 5.96 6.97 -8.49
N ARG A 4 7.10 6.56 -9.09
CA ARG A 4 7.93 5.43 -8.66
C ARG A 4 8.59 5.56 -7.28
N GLU A 5 8.72 6.78 -6.74
CA GLU A 5 9.28 7.00 -5.40
C GLU A 5 8.19 6.95 -4.33
N ILE A 6 6.92 7.13 -4.74
CA ILE A 6 5.75 7.17 -3.85
C ILE A 6 5.31 5.74 -3.51
N ILE A 7 5.22 4.86 -4.52
CA ILE A 7 4.83 3.46 -4.35
C ILE A 7 6.09 2.61 -4.24
N LEU A 8 6.31 1.98 -3.08
CA LEU A 8 7.54 1.23 -2.82
C LEU A 8 7.39 -0.26 -3.19
N ARG A 9 6.28 -0.90 -2.78
CA ARG A 9 6.01 -2.32 -3.05
C ARG A 9 4.55 -2.69 -2.78
N PRO A 10 4.01 -3.75 -3.42
CA PRO A 10 2.73 -4.34 -3.02
C PRO A 10 2.85 -5.05 -1.65
N ILE A 11 1.71 -5.14 -0.94
CA ILE A 11 1.60 -5.86 0.33
C ILE A 11 0.61 -7.02 0.15
N PHE A 12 1.12 -8.24 0.29
CA PHE A 12 0.33 -9.46 0.24
C PHE A 12 0.16 -10.06 1.64
N THR A 13 -1.10 -10.27 2.01
CA THR A 13 -1.56 -10.90 3.26
C THR A 13 -2.95 -11.48 3.01
N GLU A 14 -3.41 -12.46 3.81
CA GLU A 14 -4.78 -13.01 3.72
C GLU A 14 -5.87 -11.93 3.76
N LYS A 15 -5.62 -10.84 4.50
CA LYS A 15 -6.55 -9.72 4.57
C LYS A 15 -6.61 -8.94 3.25
N THR A 16 -5.48 -8.72 2.59
CA THR A 16 -5.44 -7.91 1.37
C THR A 16 -6.03 -8.66 0.19
N THR A 17 -5.85 -9.99 0.11
CA THR A 17 -6.52 -10.83 -0.88
C THR A 17 -8.05 -10.79 -0.69
N LEU A 18 -8.52 -10.94 0.56
CA LEU A 18 -9.96 -10.81 0.85
C LEU A 18 -10.54 -9.45 0.46
N MET A 19 -9.79 -8.37 0.67
CA MET A 19 -10.22 -7.01 0.30
C MET A 19 -10.19 -6.78 -1.21
N GLN A 20 -9.29 -7.44 -1.93
CA GLN A 20 -9.24 -7.42 -3.38
C GLN A 20 -10.49 -8.11 -3.95
N GLU A 21 -10.82 -9.30 -3.47
CA GLU A 21 -12.00 -10.06 -3.92
C GLU A 21 -13.33 -9.35 -3.60
N ARG A 22 -13.47 -8.78 -2.39
CA ARG A 22 -14.75 -8.21 -1.93
C ARG A 22 -14.96 -6.76 -2.32
N GLU A 23 -13.91 -5.94 -2.32
CA GLU A 23 -14.01 -4.49 -2.40
C GLU A 23 -13.20 -3.88 -3.54
N ASN A 24 -12.59 -4.70 -4.41
CA ASN A 24 -11.64 -4.28 -5.45
C ASN A 24 -10.57 -3.31 -4.90
N THR A 25 -10.05 -3.64 -3.72
CA THR A 25 -9.12 -2.78 -2.99
C THR A 25 -7.75 -3.43 -2.87
N ILE A 26 -6.73 -2.78 -3.44
CA ILE A 26 -5.33 -3.21 -3.43
C ILE A 26 -4.54 -2.48 -2.35
N CYS A 27 -3.44 -3.08 -1.90
CA CYS A 27 -2.63 -2.55 -0.79
C CYS A 27 -1.16 -2.38 -1.17
N PHE A 28 -0.63 -1.18 -0.94
CA PHE A 28 0.76 -0.82 -1.19
C PHE A 28 1.47 -0.34 0.07
N GLU A 29 2.76 -0.60 0.17
CA GLU A 29 3.67 0.19 1.00
C GLU A 29 4.04 1.45 0.23
N VAL A 30 3.81 2.60 0.85
CA VAL A 30 4.10 3.92 0.27
C VAL A 30 5.11 4.67 1.11
N ASP A 31 5.77 5.66 0.50
CA ASP A 31 6.63 6.57 1.23
C ASP A 31 5.84 7.39 2.27
N ARG A 32 6.55 7.92 3.27
CA ARG A 32 5.93 8.65 4.38
C ARG A 32 5.58 10.10 4.03
N ARG A 33 6.23 10.70 3.04
CA ARG A 33 6.05 12.09 2.63
C ARG A 33 4.74 12.39 1.86
N PRO A 34 4.27 11.53 0.93
CA PRO A 34 3.17 11.90 0.05
C PRO A 34 1.79 11.97 0.72
N ASN A 35 0.93 12.81 0.16
CA ASN A 35 -0.49 12.94 0.54
C ASN A 35 -1.37 11.94 -0.23
N LYS A 36 -2.63 11.79 0.21
CA LYS A 36 -3.60 10.87 -0.43
C LYS A 36 -3.79 11.15 -1.92
N ILE A 37 -3.84 12.42 -2.31
CA ILE A 37 -3.99 12.84 -3.72
C ILE A 37 -2.78 12.39 -4.54
N GLN A 38 -1.57 12.54 -4.00
CA GLN A 38 -0.34 12.12 -4.70
C GLN A 38 -0.27 10.61 -4.85
N VAL A 39 -0.71 9.84 -3.84
CA VAL A 39 -0.78 8.38 -3.94
C VAL A 39 -1.81 7.95 -4.98
N ARG A 40 -2.96 8.65 -5.06
CA ARG A 40 -3.97 8.39 -6.10
C ARG A 40 -3.36 8.58 -7.49
N ASN A 41 -2.84 9.77 -7.77
CA ASN A 41 -2.26 10.08 -9.07
C ASN A 41 -1.11 9.13 -9.41
N ALA A 42 -0.26 8.80 -8.43
CA ALA A 42 0.84 7.86 -8.66
C ALA A 42 0.38 6.44 -9.05
N VAL A 43 -0.74 5.96 -8.51
CA VAL A 43 -1.32 4.66 -8.89
C VAL A 43 -1.95 4.75 -10.27
N GLU A 44 -2.71 5.82 -10.54
CA GLU A 44 -3.34 6.07 -11.84
C GLU A 44 -2.26 6.16 -12.94
N ASP A 45 -1.17 6.90 -12.71
CA ASP A 45 -0.06 7.07 -13.66
C ASP A 45 0.75 5.78 -13.91
N LEU A 46 0.96 4.96 -12.87
CA LEU A 46 1.84 3.78 -12.98
C LEU A 46 1.15 2.56 -13.55
N PHE A 47 -0.15 2.43 -13.33
CA PHE A 47 -0.91 1.24 -13.68
C PHE A 47 -2.03 1.50 -14.68
N ASP A 48 -2.22 2.76 -15.11
CA ASP A 48 -3.25 3.19 -16.06
C ASP A 48 -4.67 2.72 -15.67
N VAL A 49 -4.94 2.77 -14.36
CA VAL A 49 -6.23 2.36 -13.76
C VAL A 49 -6.93 3.56 -13.14
N ARG A 50 -8.25 3.53 -13.09
CA ARG A 50 -9.03 4.56 -12.40
C ARG A 50 -9.20 4.25 -10.91
N VAL A 51 -8.82 5.19 -10.04
CA VAL A 51 -8.94 5.03 -8.58
C VAL A 51 -10.21 5.72 -8.05
N SER A 52 -11.02 4.97 -7.32
CA SER A 52 -12.22 5.48 -6.63
C SER A 52 -11.87 6.19 -5.32
N GLY A 53 -10.95 5.63 -4.53
CA GLY A 53 -10.58 6.22 -3.26
C GLY A 53 -9.31 5.65 -2.65
N VAL A 54 -8.66 6.43 -1.77
CA VAL A 54 -7.40 6.06 -1.11
C VAL A 54 -7.53 6.22 0.41
N ARG A 55 -7.19 5.16 1.14
CA ARG A 55 -7.08 5.16 2.60
C ARG A 55 -5.65 4.88 2.99
N ILE A 56 -5.09 5.65 3.91
CA ILE A 56 -3.69 5.52 4.32
C ILE A 56 -3.61 5.27 5.82
N VAL A 57 -2.76 4.33 6.23
CA VAL A 57 -2.54 3.95 7.62
C VAL A 57 -1.05 3.92 7.92
N ASN A 58 -0.65 4.53 9.04
CA ASN A 58 0.74 4.51 9.52
C ASN A 58 0.92 3.39 10.57
N ARG A 59 1.80 2.43 10.29
CA ARG A 59 2.15 1.36 11.23
C ARG A 59 3.50 1.62 11.86
N LYS A 60 3.50 1.94 13.17
CA LYS A 60 4.72 2.07 13.97
C LYS A 60 5.55 0.78 13.90
N GLY A 61 6.87 0.96 13.82
CA GLY A 61 7.81 -0.14 13.89
C GLY A 61 7.73 -0.85 15.23
N LYS A 62 7.77 -2.19 15.22
CA LYS A 62 7.84 -2.96 16.47
C LYS A 62 9.21 -2.76 17.13
N PRO A 63 9.29 -2.63 18.46
CA PRO A 63 10.57 -2.62 19.15
C PRO A 63 11.29 -3.95 18.94
N GLN A 64 12.60 -3.88 18.76
CA GLN A 64 13.48 -5.03 18.64
C GLN A 64 14.24 -5.18 19.95
N LEU A 65 13.95 -6.29 20.63
CA LEU A 65 14.48 -6.61 21.94
C LEU A 65 15.74 -7.48 21.80
N ARG A 66 16.75 -7.20 22.63
CA ARG A 66 17.91 -8.07 22.83
C ARG A 66 18.12 -8.23 24.33
N TYR A 67 18.11 -9.47 24.83
CA TYR A 67 18.23 -9.78 26.26
C TYR A 67 17.27 -8.96 27.14
N GLY A 68 16.01 -8.84 26.74
CA GLY A 68 14.98 -8.11 27.50
C GLY A 68 15.06 -6.57 27.43
N ARG A 69 16.06 -6.00 26.77
CA ARG A 69 16.20 -4.54 26.57
C ARG A 69 15.83 -4.15 25.14
N VAL A 70 15.16 -3.02 24.97
CA VAL A 70 14.86 -2.47 23.64
C VAL A 70 16.14 -1.89 23.06
N VAL A 71 16.65 -2.48 21.98
CA VAL A 71 17.89 -2.05 21.33
C VAL A 71 17.62 -1.15 20.14
N SER A 72 16.55 -1.45 19.38
CA SER A 72 16.19 -0.65 18.20
C SER A 72 14.70 -0.79 17.90
N HIS A 73 14.24 -0.11 16.86
CA HIS A 73 12.89 -0.25 16.33
C HIS A 73 12.95 -0.63 14.86
N ARG A 74 12.03 -1.49 14.42
CA ARG A 74 11.86 -1.78 12.99
C ARG A 74 11.43 -0.50 12.24
N LYS A 75 11.66 -0.46 10.93
CA LYS A 75 11.18 0.64 10.08
C LYS A 75 9.67 0.80 10.21
N MET A 76 9.21 2.05 10.36
CA MET A 76 7.79 2.39 10.26
C MET A 76 7.34 2.19 8.81
N VAL A 77 6.18 1.55 8.64
CA VAL A 77 5.60 1.28 7.32
C VAL A 77 4.32 2.10 7.17
N ARG A 78 4.14 2.74 6.02
CA ARG A 78 2.90 3.41 5.66
C ARG A 78 2.18 2.57 4.62
N LYS A 79 0.96 2.15 4.92
CA LYS A 79 0.13 1.32 4.04
C LYS A 79 -0.91 2.18 3.36
N ALA A 80 -1.04 2.07 2.04
CA ALA A 80 -2.11 2.67 1.27
C ALA A 80 -3.03 1.57 0.76
N TYR A 81 -4.31 1.62 1.17
CA TYR A 81 -5.39 0.85 0.58
C TYR A 81 -6.03 1.69 -0.51
N VAL A 82 -5.98 1.20 -1.73
CA VAL A 82 -6.42 1.91 -2.92
C VAL A 82 -7.59 1.13 -3.50
N LYS A 83 -8.77 1.77 -3.52
CA LYS A 83 -9.97 1.20 -4.10
C LYS A 83 -10.03 1.59 -5.58
N LEU A 84 -10.07 0.59 -6.46
CA LEU A 84 -10.23 0.80 -7.90
C LEU A 84 -11.69 1.13 -8.24
N ALA A 85 -11.91 1.75 -9.39
CA ALA A 85 -13.25 1.94 -9.91
C ALA A 85 -13.89 0.59 -10.29
N GLU A 86 -15.22 0.55 -10.36
CA GLU A 86 -15.95 -0.66 -10.75
C GLU A 86 -15.63 -1.01 -12.21
N GLY A 87 -15.27 -2.27 -12.47
CA GLY A 87 -14.91 -2.76 -13.80
C GLY A 87 -13.43 -2.58 -14.20
N GLU A 88 -12.62 -1.90 -13.39
CA GLU A 88 -11.17 -1.81 -13.61
C GLU A 88 -10.49 -3.12 -13.26
N LYS A 89 -9.56 -3.55 -14.12
CA LYS A 89 -8.78 -4.76 -13.90
C LYS A 89 -7.75 -4.52 -12.81
N THR A 90 -7.61 -5.51 -11.94
CA THR A 90 -6.51 -5.50 -10.97
C THR A 90 -5.20 -5.65 -11.75
N PRO A 91 -4.13 -4.92 -11.39
CA PRO A 91 -2.85 -5.09 -12.08
C PRO A 91 -2.36 -6.54 -12.02
N GLU A 92 -1.72 -7.03 -13.09
CA GLU A 92 -1.36 -8.44 -13.31
C GLU A 92 -0.59 -9.09 -12.14
N PHE A 93 0.21 -8.31 -11.40
CA PHE A 93 0.98 -8.77 -10.25
C PHE A 93 0.13 -9.11 -9.01
N PHE A 94 -1.16 -8.80 -9.00
CA PHE A 94 -2.11 -9.21 -7.97
C PHE A 94 -2.92 -10.46 -8.33
N GLU A 95 -2.87 -10.93 -9.57
CA GLU A 95 -3.62 -12.12 -10.04
C GLU A 95 -2.79 -13.41 -9.99
N ALA A 96 -1.47 -13.31 -9.82
CA ALA A 96 -0.54 -14.44 -9.85
C ALA A 96 -0.41 -15.23 -8.52
N ILE A 97 -1.34 -15.06 -7.57
CA ILE A 97 -1.31 -15.69 -6.23
C ILE A 97 -2.59 -16.49 -5.98
#